data_AF-A0A512NSZ0-F1
#
_entry.id   AF-A0A512NSZ0-F1
#
_cell.length_a   1.000
_cell.length_b   1.000
_cell.length_c   1.000
_cell.angle_alpha   90.00
_cell.angle_beta   90.00
_cell.angle_gamma   90.00
#
_symmetry.space_group_name_H-M   'P 1'
#
loop_
_entity.id
_entity.type
_entity.pdbx_description
1 polymer ?
#
loop_
_entity_poly.entity_id
_entity_poly.type
_entity_poly.pdbx_seq_one_letter_code
_entity_poly.pdbx_strand_id
1 'polypeptide(L)'
;MRPIPEAPDVTEADRQRCRALIEAASFYAVDYERDGACWERVLPSGDCLVLAVWKSALFGKPEREEWTLVRYTGRGTLGDETGPMTLRNALMRAGDVVAGATDKPAEARRHQ
;
A
#
# COMPACT_ATOMS: atom_id res chain seq x y z
N MET A 1 11.40 20.18 -10.02
CA MET A 1 11.60 19.23 -8.90
C MET A 1 12.50 18.11 -9.39
N ARG A 2 13.45 17.68 -8.55
CA ARG A 2 14.36 16.56 -8.87
C ARG A 2 13.62 15.25 -8.59
N PRO A 3 13.84 14.18 -9.37
CA PRO A 3 13.33 12.85 -9.03
C PRO A 3 13.70 12.52 -7.59
N ILE A 4 12.76 11.96 -6.84
CA ILE A 4 13.06 11.43 -5.51
C ILE A 4 14.15 10.37 -5.70
N PRO A 5 15.33 10.52 -5.09
CA PRO A 5 16.41 9.55 -5.25
C PRO A 5 15.98 8.22 -4.60
N GLU A 6 16.28 7.10 -5.26
CA GLU A 6 16.23 5.79 -4.59
C GLU A 6 17.08 5.86 -3.31
N ALA A 7 16.67 5.17 -2.24
CA ALA A 7 17.50 5.07 -1.06
C ALA A 7 18.88 4.52 -1.47
N PRO A 8 20.00 5.16 -1.07
CA PRO A 8 21.32 4.96 -1.68
C PRO A 8 21.89 3.55 -1.51
N ASP A 9 21.24 2.73 -0.69
CA ASP A 9 21.63 1.38 -0.35
C ASP A 9 20.63 0.31 -0.80
N VAL A 10 19.61 0.67 -1.58
CA VAL A 10 18.67 -0.24 -2.22
C VAL A 10 19.32 -0.79 -3.49
N THR A 11 19.42 -2.12 -3.58
CA THR A 11 19.96 -2.79 -4.75
C THR A 11 18.87 -3.12 -5.78
N GLU A 12 19.27 -3.45 -7.01
CA GLU A 12 18.33 -4.03 -8.00
C GLU A 12 17.63 -5.29 -7.48
N ALA A 13 18.34 -6.15 -6.74
CA ALA A 13 17.76 -7.35 -6.16
C ALA A 13 16.68 -7.02 -5.11
N ASP A 14 16.90 -5.99 -4.29
CA ASP A 14 15.89 -5.50 -3.34
C ASP A 14 14.65 -4.98 -4.07
N ARG A 15 14.85 -4.20 -5.15
CA ARG A 15 13.74 -3.68 -5.98
C ARG A 15 12.91 -4.79 -6.60
N GLN A 16 13.56 -5.79 -7.21
CA GLN A 16 12.88 -6.93 -7.81
C GLN A 16 12.12 -7.76 -6.77
N ARG A 17 12.74 -7.99 -5.61
CA ARG A 17 12.11 -8.72 -4.51
C ARG A 17 10.89 -7.98 -3.95
N CYS A 18 11.03 -6.68 -3.68
CA CYS A 18 9.92 -5.85 -3.22
C CYS A 18 8.79 -5.83 -4.25
N ARG A 19 9.10 -5.58 -5.53
CA ARG A 19 8.11 -5.59 -6.62
C ARG A 19 7.35 -6.91 -6.68
N ALA A 20 8.05 -8.05 -6.69
CA ALA A 20 7.41 -9.36 -6.77
C ALA A 20 6.46 -9.61 -5.59
N LEU A 21 6.84 -9.20 -4.37
CA LEU A 21 6.00 -9.34 -3.18
C LEU A 21 4.76 -8.43 -3.24
N ILE A 22 4.92 -7.19 -3.71
CA ILE A 22 3.86 -6.19 -3.80
C ILE A 22 2.85 -6.58 -4.89
N GLU A 23 3.32 -6.98 -6.07
CA GLU A 23 2.49 -7.45 -7.18
C GLU A 23 1.74 -8.74 -6.81
N ALA A 24 2.39 -9.68 -6.11
CA ALA A 24 1.74 -10.88 -5.59
C ALA A 24 0.60 -10.56 -4.60
N ALA A 25 0.69 -9.43 -3.89
CA ALA A 25 -0.36 -8.91 -3.03
C ALA A 25 -1.42 -8.08 -3.77
N SER A 26 -1.41 -8.10 -5.10
CA SER A 26 -2.35 -7.39 -5.99
C SER A 26 -2.31 -5.87 -5.86
N PHE A 27 -1.14 -5.33 -5.52
CA PHE A 27 -0.87 -3.90 -5.64
C PHE A 27 -0.23 -3.60 -7.00
N TYR A 28 -0.51 -2.42 -7.52
CA TYR A 28 -0.03 -1.94 -8.81
C TYR A 28 0.71 -0.62 -8.60
N ALA A 29 1.82 -0.42 -9.30
CA ALA A 29 2.52 0.86 -9.26
C ALA A 29 1.61 1.95 -9.82
N VAL A 30 1.48 3.07 -9.12
CA VAL A 30 0.71 4.21 -9.61
C VAL A 30 1.60 5.44 -9.69
N ASP A 31 1.59 6.05 -10.87
CA ASP A 31 2.41 7.21 -11.21
C ASP A 31 1.58 8.49 -10.99
N TYR A 32 1.04 8.65 -9.78
CA TYR A 32 0.39 9.90 -9.39
C TYR A 32 1.48 10.94 -9.10
N GLU A 33 1.78 11.72 -10.14
CA GLU A 33 2.71 12.85 -10.17
C GLU A 33 4.21 12.50 -10.22
N ARG A 34 4.98 13.46 -10.74
CA ARG A 34 6.44 13.46 -10.97
C ARG A 34 7.32 13.09 -9.76
N ASP A 35 6.71 12.81 -8.62
CA ASP A 35 7.32 12.39 -7.37
C ASP A 35 7.17 10.87 -7.13
N GLY A 36 6.67 10.14 -8.14
CA GLY A 36 6.33 8.72 -8.19
C GLY A 36 6.99 7.83 -7.13
N ALA A 37 6.18 7.25 -6.25
CA ALA A 37 6.66 6.29 -5.25
C ALA A 37 5.54 5.52 -4.50
N CYS A 38 4.37 5.26 -5.08
CA CYS A 38 3.33 4.50 -4.39
C CYS A 38 2.77 3.33 -5.21
N TRP A 39 2.24 2.37 -4.46
CA TRP A 39 1.59 1.18 -4.97
C TRP A 39 0.16 1.16 -4.45
N GLU A 40 -0.80 0.94 -5.33
CA GLU A 40 -2.21 0.97 -4.95
C GLU A 40 -2.88 -0.38 -5.18
N ARG A 41 -3.85 -0.67 -4.31
CA ARG A 41 -4.76 -1.79 -4.45
C ARG A 41 -6.18 -1.32 -4.16
N VAL A 42 -7.02 -1.33 -5.19
CA VAL A 42 -8.45 -1.06 -5.06
C VAL A 42 -9.17 -2.33 -4.62
N LEU A 43 -9.95 -2.22 -3.54
CA LEU A 43 -10.75 -3.31 -2.99
C LEU A 43 -12.14 -3.34 -3.64
N PRO A 44 -12.83 -4.51 -3.66
CA PRO A 44 -14.20 -4.60 -4.17
C PRO A 44 -15.21 -3.68 -3.46
N SER A 45 -14.94 -3.30 -2.22
CA SER A 45 -15.75 -2.33 -1.46
C SER A 45 -15.66 -0.89 -1.99
N GLY A 46 -14.70 -0.61 -2.88
CA GLY A 46 -14.33 0.72 -3.35
C GLY A 46 -13.23 1.38 -2.52
N ASP A 47 -12.85 0.82 -1.37
CA ASP A 47 -11.71 1.32 -0.60
C ASP A 47 -10.40 1.12 -1.38
N CYS A 48 -9.46 2.05 -1.24
CA CYS A 48 -8.13 1.99 -1.86
C CYS A 48 -7.07 1.86 -0.78
N LEU A 49 -6.18 0.89 -0.92
CA LEU A 49 -4.98 0.75 -0.12
C LEU A 49 -3.80 1.35 -0.88
N VAL A 50 -3.05 2.23 -0.24
CA VAL A 50 -1.83 2.85 -0.76
C VAL A 50 -0.66 2.38 0.08
N LEU A 51 0.32 1.76 -0.56
CA LEU A 51 1.57 1.30 0.02
C LEU A 51 2.71 2.19 -0.50
N ALA A 52 3.50 2.75 0.40
CA ALA A 52 4.62 3.63 0.06
C ALA A 52 5.79 3.43 1.01
N VAL A 53 6.97 3.92 0.62
CA VAL A 53 8.10 4.08 1.53
C VAL A 53 8.00 5.46 2.16
N TRP A 54 8.05 5.53 3.48
CA TRP A 54 7.95 6.71 4.31
C TRP A 54 8.86 7.83 3.76
N LYS A 55 8.22 8.86 3.21
CA LYS A 55 8.78 10.17 2.83
C LYS A 55 9.85 10.22 1.73
N SER A 56 10.24 9.14 1.04
CA SER A 56 11.48 9.26 0.25
C SER A 56 11.84 8.25 -0.85
N ALA A 57 11.06 7.21 -1.18
CA ALA A 57 11.46 6.31 -2.28
C ALA A 57 10.33 5.45 -2.84
N LEU A 58 10.44 5.04 -4.11
CA LEU A 58 9.57 4.02 -4.72
C LEU A 58 9.80 2.62 -4.12
N PHE A 59 11.04 2.35 -3.70
CA PHE A 59 11.45 1.11 -3.07
C PHE A 59 12.28 1.37 -1.82
N GLY A 60 11.98 0.58 -0.80
CA GLY A 60 12.77 0.45 0.40
C GLY A 60 13.35 -0.96 0.51
N LYS A 61 14.11 -1.20 1.56
CA LYS A 61 14.48 -2.55 1.98
C LYS A 61 13.27 -3.24 2.60
N PRO A 62 12.96 -4.48 2.21
CA PRO A 62 11.77 -5.17 2.69
C PRO A 62 11.77 -5.39 4.21
N GLU A 63 12.96 -5.51 4.80
CA GLU A 63 13.18 -5.77 6.22
C GLU A 63 13.23 -4.50 7.09
N ARG A 64 13.23 -3.30 6.49
CA ARG A 64 13.30 -2.03 7.23
C ARG A 64 11.93 -1.49 7.59
N GLU A 65 11.87 -0.82 8.73
CA GLU A 65 10.68 -0.09 9.20
C GLU A 65 10.54 1.25 8.50
N GLU A 66 10.29 1.19 7.20
CA GLU A 66 10.16 2.34 6.34
C GLU A 66 8.95 2.26 5.41
N TRP A 67 8.15 1.20 5.47
CA TRP A 67 6.93 1.06 4.67
C TRP A 67 5.72 1.58 5.45
N THR A 68 4.80 2.22 4.73
CA THR A 68 3.51 2.66 5.25
C THR A 68 2.38 2.12 4.40
N LEU A 69 1.30 1.75 5.06
CA LEU A 69 0.04 1.40 4.44
C LEU A 69 -1.01 2.42 4.87
N VAL A 70 -1.65 3.03 3.88
CA VAL A 70 -2.74 3.99 4.05
C VAL A 70 -3.99 3.42 3.41
N ARG A 71 -5.13 3.47 4.10
CA ARG A 71 -6.44 3.12 3.57
C ARG A 71 -7.23 4.39 3.32
N TYR A 72 -7.66 4.58 2.08
CA TYR A 72 -8.69 5.54 1.70
C TYR A 72 -10.02 4.81 1.52
N THR A 73 -11.10 5.41 1.99
CA THR A 73 -12.45 4.86 1.74
C THR A 73 -12.84 5.05 0.28
N GLY A 74 -13.87 4.35 -0.19
CA GLY A 74 -14.43 4.58 -1.54
C GLY A 74 -14.97 6.00 -1.83
N ARG A 75 -14.92 6.92 -0.85
CA ARG A 75 -15.19 8.35 -1.04
C ARG A 75 -13.92 9.21 -1.11
N GLY A 76 -12.74 8.60 -1.13
CA GLY A 76 -11.45 9.28 -1.10
C GLY A 76 -11.07 9.86 0.26
N THR A 77 -11.79 9.54 1.33
CA THR A 77 -11.45 10.02 2.68
C THR A 77 -10.41 9.12 3.32
N LEU A 78 -9.47 9.70 4.07
CA LEU A 78 -8.54 8.91 4.89
C LEU A 78 -9.33 8.05 5.88
N GLY A 79 -9.11 6.74 5.83
CA GLY A 79 -9.71 5.74 6.72
C GLY A 79 -8.75 5.39 7.84
N ASP A 80 -7.65 4.72 7.51
CA ASP A 80 -6.61 4.31 8.46
C ASP A 80 -5.22 4.58 7.88
N GLU A 81 -4.26 4.89 8.73
CA GLU A 81 -2.85 5.02 8.36
C GLU A 81 -2.01 4.26 9.37
N THR A 82 -1.04 3.50 8.88
CA THR A 82 -0.07 2.82 9.73
C THR A 82 1.20 3.64 9.88
N GLY A 83 1.85 3.52 11.03
CA GLY A 83 3.25 3.96 11.21
C GLY A 83 4.24 3.18 10.33
N PRO A 84 5.54 3.54 10.38
CA PRO A 84 6.58 2.81 9.65
C PRO A 84 6.63 1.34 10.06
N MET A 85 6.75 0.44 9.09
CA MET A 85 6.85 -1.00 9.31
C MET A 85 7.63 -1.69 8.20
N THR A 86 7.90 -2.99 8.37
CA THR A 86 8.48 -3.82 7.31
C THR A 86 7.47 -4.06 6.18
N LEU A 87 7.97 -4.31 4.97
CA LEU A 87 7.11 -4.63 3.83
C LEU A 87 6.20 -5.83 4.15
N ARG A 88 6.75 -6.86 4.80
CA ARG A 88 5.99 -8.04 5.22
C ARG A 88 4.80 -7.67 6.10
N ASN A 89 5.01 -6.81 7.10
CA ASN A 89 3.94 -6.39 8.00
C ASN A 89 2.87 -5.59 7.26
N ALA A 90 3.27 -4.71 6.34
CA ALA A 90 2.33 -3.94 5.53
C ALA A 90 1.45 -4.86 4.66
N LEU A 91 2.05 -5.87 4.03
CA LEU A 91 1.31 -6.84 3.20
C LEU A 91 0.37 -7.73 4.04
N MET A 92 0.78 -8.14 5.25
CA MET A 92 -0.10 -8.87 6.17
C MET A 92 -1.30 -8.02 6.58
N ARG A 93 -1.08 -6.74 6.95
CA ARG A 93 -2.15 -5.81 7.30
C ARG A 93 -3.11 -5.56 6.14
N ALA A 94 -2.60 -5.46 4.92
CA ALA A 94 -3.43 -5.37 3.72
C ALA A 94 -4.34 -6.60 3.57
N GLY A 95 -3.82 -7.80 3.88
CA GLY A 95 -4.60 -9.04 3.94
C GLY A 95 -5.70 -9.01 5.01
N ASP A 96 -5.40 -8.53 6.21
CA ASP A 96 -6.38 -8.42 7.31
C ASP A 96 -7.53 -7.45 6.95
N VAL A 97 -7.23 -6.34 6.29
CA VAL A 97 -8.25 -5.38 5.84
C VAL A 97 -9.19 -6.03 4.81
N VAL A 98 -8.64 -6.84 3.91
CA VAL A 98 -9.45 -7.57 2.93
C VAL A 98 -10.35 -8.59 3.62
N ALA A 99 -9.81 -9.37 4.57
CA ALA A 99 -10.57 -10.36 5.33
C ALA A 99 -11.69 -9.71 6.17
N GLY A 100 -11.38 -8.62 6.88
CA GLY A 100 -12.36 -7.86 7.65
C GLY A 100 -13.42 -7.15 6.79
N ALA A 101 -13.12 -6.83 5.53
CA ALA A 101 -14.10 -6.31 4.58
C ALA A 101 -15.04 -7.42 4.05
N THR A 102 -14.57 -8.66 3.91
CA THR A 102 -15.40 -9.81 3.51
C THR A 102 -16.27 -10.37 4.64
N ASP A 103 -15.85 -10.19 5.90
CA ASP A 103 -16.60 -10.64 7.08
C ASP A 103 -17.72 -9.69 7.53
N LYS A 104 -17.85 -8.50 6.94
CA LYS A 104 -19.06 -7.70 7.14
C LYS A 104 -20.17 -8.30 6.27
N PRO A 105 -21.22 -8.91 6.85
CA PRO A 105 -22.39 -9.25 6.07
C PRO A 105 -22.89 -7.95 5.42
N ALA A 106 -23.33 -8.04 4.17
CA ALA A 106 -24.00 -6.97 3.44
C ALA A 106 -25.39 -6.64 4.05
N GLU A 107 -25.47 -6.51 5.37
CA GLU A 107 -26.66 -6.11 6.12
C GLU A 107 -26.61 -4.61 6.36
N ALA A 108 -27.18 -3.87 5.42
CA ALA A 108 -27.98 -2.66 5.66
C ALA A 108 -28.50 -2.10 4.32
N ARG A 109 -29.14 -2.95 3.50
CA ARG A 109 -30.03 -2.48 2.42
C ARG A 109 -31.25 -3.37 2.31
N ARG A 110 -31.98 -3.53 3.41
CA ARG A 110 -33.42 -3.82 3.35
C ARG A 110 -34.13 -3.14 4.53
N HIS A 111 -35.23 -2.47 4.20
CA HIS A 111 -36.29 -1.93 5.07
C HIS A 111 -35.92 -0.60 5.77
N GLN A 112 -36.57 0.55 5.56
CA GLN A 112 -37.83 0.93 4.92
C GLN A 112 -37.69 2.33 4.31
#